data_AF-A0A3A4K7N3-F1
#
_entry.id   AF-A0A3A4K7N3-F1
#
_cell.length_a   1.000
_cell.length_b   1.000
_cell.length_c   1.000
_cell.angle_alpha   90.00
_cell.angle_beta   90.00
_cell.angle_gamma   90.00
#
_symmetry.space_group_name_H-M   'P 1'
#
loop_
_entity.id
_entity.type
_entity.pdbx_description
1 polymer ?
#
loop_
_entity_poly.entity_id
_entity_poly.type
_entity_poly.pdbx_seq_one_letter_code
_entity_poly.pdbx_strand_id
1 'polypeptide(L)'
;MRRFARFVVALAAVSIAALGCERGPNEEEDAQRRAQAELKVLDKLQISEKSENVLFTYMDQSQNYQTVPKAEDVPDPFRNDVIVVDLKLPPEQRLAETKVIVADLNVRDENGDFKLRIEDRAAFEKALALKRQWRLTPTPDRLAQIDPAKMQQLARQAAQPSDKIVLYSTSWCGYCRKVRELFKAKGVPFIERDIEKDDEAATEMQIRCAQAKAQCGGVPVVDWKGTIIPGYDEPTLQRLIAALSAAVPAPAPPAAPGP
;
A
#
# COMPACT_ATOMS: atom_id res chain seq x y z
N MET A 1 48.56 -36.27 -57.29
CA MET A 1 47.37 -37.02 -56.85
C MET A 1 47.29 -36.93 -55.32
N ARG A 2 46.07 -36.67 -54.82
CA ARG A 2 45.55 -36.74 -53.43
C ARG A 2 46.44 -37.52 -52.43
N ARG A 3 46.73 -37.09 -51.19
CA ARG A 3 45.86 -36.90 -50.00
C ARG A 3 46.71 -36.20 -48.90
N PHE A 4 46.34 -35.04 -48.37
CA PHE A 4 45.52 -34.76 -47.17
C PHE A 4 46.16 -35.00 -45.78
N ALA A 5 46.02 -33.95 -44.94
CA ALA A 5 46.00 -33.91 -43.47
C ALA A 5 47.37 -33.72 -42.76
N ARG A 6 47.55 -32.86 -41.75
CA ARG A 6 46.63 -32.35 -40.72
C ARG A 6 47.09 -30.95 -40.24
N PHE A 7 46.19 -29.97 -40.19
CA PHE A 7 46.33 -28.79 -39.34
C PHE A 7 45.98 -29.21 -37.91
N VAL A 8 46.92 -29.09 -36.99
CA VAL A 8 46.65 -29.22 -35.54
C VAL A 8 46.31 -27.82 -35.04
N VAL A 9 45.02 -27.52 -34.94
CA VAL A 9 44.54 -26.38 -34.14
C VAL A 9 44.17 -26.95 -32.79
N ALA A 10 45.01 -26.67 -31.79
CA ALA A 10 44.71 -26.97 -30.40
C ALA A 10 43.56 -26.06 -29.95
N LEU A 11 42.35 -26.61 -29.90
CA LEU A 11 41.23 -26.02 -29.18
C LEU A 11 41.52 -26.21 -27.68
N ALA A 12 42.05 -25.17 -27.05
CA ALA A 12 42.04 -25.05 -25.61
C ALA A 12 40.58 -24.97 -25.16
N ALA A 13 40.08 -26.08 -24.61
CA ALA A 13 38.81 -26.08 -23.89
C ALA A 13 38.99 -25.16 -22.67
N VAL A 14 38.41 -23.96 -22.75
CA VAL A 14 38.17 -23.14 -21.57
C VAL A 14 37.07 -23.84 -20.80
N SER A 15 37.46 -24.73 -19.89
CA SER A 15 36.57 -25.25 -18.86
C SER A 15 36.19 -24.10 -17.95
N ILE A 16 35.07 -23.44 -18.27
CA ILE A 16 34.34 -22.63 -17.30
C ILE A 16 33.76 -23.63 -16.31
N ALA A 17 34.50 -23.91 -15.24
CA ALA A 17 33.95 -24.55 -14.06
C ALA A 17 32.93 -23.57 -13.47
N ALA A 18 31.68 -23.68 -13.93
CA ALA A 18 30.55 -23.13 -13.22
C ALA A 18 30.51 -23.83 -11.87
N LEU A 19 30.77 -23.09 -10.80
CA LEU A 19 30.31 -23.42 -9.45
C LEU A 19 28.78 -23.32 -9.45
N GLY A 20 28.13 -24.22 -10.19
CA GLY A 20 26.71 -24.48 -10.10
C GLY A 20 26.51 -25.47 -8.97
N CYS A 21 25.67 -25.15 -7.99
CA CYS A 21 25.03 -26.20 -7.22
C CYS A 21 24.25 -27.05 -8.23
N GLU A 22 24.80 -28.22 -8.62
CA GLU A 22 24.07 -29.19 -9.45
C GLU A 22 22.90 -29.70 -8.62
N ARG A 23 21.73 -29.08 -8.79
CA ARG A 23 20.49 -29.61 -8.25
C ARG A 23 20.23 -30.94 -8.93
N GLY A 24 20.05 -31.99 -8.14
CA GLY A 24 19.78 -33.33 -8.69
C GLY A 24 18.46 -33.34 -9.48
N PRO A 25 18.29 -34.24 -10.46
CA PRO A 25 17.06 -34.32 -11.27
C PRO A 25 15.78 -34.44 -10.43
N ASN A 26 15.87 -35.07 -9.24
CA ASN A 26 14.75 -35.15 -8.30
C ASN A 26 14.38 -33.79 -7.67
N GLU A 27 15.35 -32.91 -7.43
CA GLU A 27 15.10 -31.59 -6.80
C GLU A 27 14.38 -30.63 -7.75
N GLU A 28 14.72 -30.67 -9.04
CA GLU A 28 14.08 -29.84 -10.07
C GLU A 28 12.65 -30.30 -10.33
N GLU A 29 12.42 -31.61 -10.46
CA GLU A 29 11.06 -32.16 -10.56
C GLU A 29 10.22 -31.87 -9.31
N ASP A 30 10.79 -31.99 -8.10
CA ASP A 30 10.10 -31.65 -6.86
C ASP A 30 9.78 -30.16 -6.76
N ALA A 31 10.66 -29.28 -7.26
CA ALA A 31 10.39 -27.85 -7.35
C ALA A 31 9.25 -27.56 -8.33
N GLN A 32 9.23 -28.20 -9.50
CA GLN A 32 8.15 -28.07 -10.48
C GLN A 32 6.81 -28.57 -9.92
N ARG A 33 6.79 -29.73 -9.26
CA ARG A 33 5.59 -30.27 -8.59
C ARG A 33 5.03 -29.30 -7.55
N ARG A 34 5.89 -28.70 -6.72
CA ARG A 34 5.50 -27.68 -5.72
C ARG A 34 4.95 -26.42 -6.38
N ALA A 35 5.64 -25.87 -7.38
CA ALA A 35 5.18 -24.68 -8.10
C ALA A 35 3.83 -24.92 -8.79
N GLN A 36 3.61 -26.11 -9.36
CA GLN A 36 2.33 -26.46 -9.97
C GLN A 36 1.20 -26.62 -8.94
N ALA A 37 1.52 -27.12 -7.73
CA ALA A 37 0.55 -27.16 -6.63
C ALA A 37 0.18 -25.75 -6.15
N GLU A 38 1.17 -24.84 -6.03
CA GLU A 38 0.96 -23.44 -5.68
C GLU A 38 0.08 -22.71 -6.71
N LEU A 39 0.35 -22.87 -8.01
CA LEU A 39 -0.48 -22.30 -9.09
C LEU A 39 -1.93 -22.77 -9.00
N LYS A 40 -2.15 -24.07 -8.74
CA LYS A 40 -3.50 -24.62 -8.55
C LYS A 40 -4.25 -24.04 -7.34
N VAL A 41 -3.54 -23.57 -6.32
CA VAL A 41 -4.15 -22.87 -5.19
C VAL A 41 -4.53 -21.45 -5.60
N LEU A 42 -3.63 -20.73 -6.28
CA LEU A 42 -3.89 -19.37 -6.78
C LEU A 42 -5.06 -19.33 -7.75
N ASP A 43 -5.17 -20.27 -8.68
CA ASP A 43 -6.27 -20.34 -9.67
C ASP A 43 -7.66 -20.50 -9.02
N LYS A 44 -7.72 -20.99 -7.78
CA LYS A 44 -8.98 -21.16 -7.03
C LYS A 44 -9.36 -19.92 -6.23
N LEU A 45 -8.46 -18.96 -6.08
CA LEU A 45 -8.63 -17.81 -5.21
C LEU A 45 -9.02 -16.59 -6.03
N GLN A 46 -10.24 -16.11 -5.83
CA GLN A 46 -10.75 -14.86 -6.37
C GLN A 46 -11.04 -13.93 -5.20
N ILE A 47 -10.02 -13.19 -4.79
CA ILE A 47 -10.09 -12.28 -3.66
C ILE A 47 -10.10 -10.85 -4.19
N SER A 48 -11.20 -10.15 -3.96
CA SER A 48 -11.40 -8.75 -4.29
C SER A 48 -11.79 -7.94 -3.06
N GLU A 49 -11.92 -6.62 -3.25
CA GLU A 49 -12.52 -5.68 -2.28
C GLU A 49 -13.84 -6.17 -1.66
N LYS A 50 -14.64 -6.91 -2.44
CA LYS A 50 -15.98 -7.35 -2.06
C LYS A 50 -16.01 -8.78 -1.51
N SER A 51 -14.87 -9.46 -1.43
CA SER A 51 -14.83 -10.85 -1.01
C SER A 51 -15.20 -10.99 0.47
N GLU A 52 -16.22 -11.80 0.73
CA GLU A 52 -16.66 -12.18 2.06
C GLU A 52 -16.03 -13.51 2.49
N ASN A 53 -15.97 -13.75 3.81
CA ASN A 53 -15.31 -14.91 4.42
C ASN A 53 -13.79 -14.96 4.14
N VAL A 54 -13.16 -13.80 4.02
CA VAL A 54 -11.70 -13.67 3.91
C VAL A 54 -11.18 -12.89 5.11
N LEU A 55 -10.11 -13.36 5.72
CA LEU A 55 -9.37 -12.63 6.75
C LEU A 55 -8.14 -11.97 6.13
N PHE A 56 -7.93 -10.70 6.44
CA PHE A 56 -6.80 -9.90 6.01
C PHE A 56 -5.93 -9.60 7.22
N THR A 57 -4.73 -10.15 7.26
CA THR A 57 -3.79 -9.99 8.37
C THR A 57 -2.59 -9.17 7.93
N TYR A 58 -2.33 -8.06 8.61
CA TYR A 58 -1.21 -7.16 8.35
C TYR A 58 -0.38 -6.95 9.62
N MET A 59 0.90 -6.60 9.46
CA MET A 59 1.76 -6.19 10.58
C MET A 59 1.84 -4.67 10.65
N ASP A 60 1.48 -4.10 11.81
CA ASP A 60 1.55 -2.66 12.07
C ASP A 60 2.99 -2.17 12.36
N GLN A 61 3.15 -0.87 12.61
CA GLN A 61 4.44 -0.25 12.93
C GLN A 61 5.05 -0.75 14.25
N SER A 62 4.23 -1.26 15.16
CA SER A 62 4.67 -1.84 16.44
C SER A 62 5.02 -3.32 16.31
N GLN A 63 5.04 -3.87 15.08
CA GLN A 63 5.28 -5.27 14.76
C GLN A 63 4.21 -6.23 15.31
N ASN A 64 3.01 -5.74 15.60
CA ASN A 64 1.89 -6.59 15.98
C ASN A 64 1.09 -6.96 14.74
N TYR A 65 0.65 -8.22 14.69
CA TYR A 65 -0.29 -8.67 13.67
C TYR A 65 -1.71 -8.24 14.05
N GLN A 66 -2.37 -7.58 13.10
CA GLN A 66 -3.77 -7.20 13.18
C GLN A 66 -4.53 -7.99 12.11
N THR A 67 -5.71 -8.50 12.44
CA THR A 67 -6.56 -9.23 11.50
C THR A 67 -7.90 -8.53 11.39
N VAL A 68 -8.30 -8.22 10.15
CA VAL A 68 -9.57 -7.56 9.83
C VAL A 68 -10.36 -8.40 8.82
N PRO A 69 -11.70 -8.39 8.88
CA PRO A 69 -12.54 -9.21 8.00
C PRO A 69 -12.77 -8.58 6.61
N LYS A 70 -12.28 -7.36 6.38
CA LYS A 70 -12.46 -6.63 5.12
C LYS A 70 -11.18 -5.96 4.66
N ALA A 71 -10.94 -5.97 3.36
CA ALA A 71 -9.80 -5.28 2.77
C ALA A 71 -9.82 -3.77 3.04
N GLU A 72 -11.01 -3.13 3.06
CA GLU A 72 -11.17 -1.69 3.33
C GLU A 72 -10.66 -1.25 4.72
N ASP A 73 -10.56 -2.18 5.66
CA ASP A 73 -10.13 -1.93 7.03
C ASP A 73 -8.61 -2.09 7.24
N VAL A 74 -7.86 -2.51 6.21
CA VAL A 74 -6.38 -2.53 6.27
C VAL A 74 -5.85 -1.12 6.00
N PRO A 75 -5.22 -0.44 6.97
CA PRO A 75 -4.74 0.91 6.78
C PRO A 75 -3.45 0.96 5.98
N ASP A 76 -3.24 2.06 5.26
CA ASP A 76 -1.91 2.39 4.75
C ASP A 76 -0.92 2.66 5.89
N PRO A 77 0.39 2.40 5.71
CA PRO A 77 1.04 1.84 4.51
C PRO A 77 0.97 0.30 4.41
N PHE A 78 0.18 -0.39 5.25
CA PHE A 78 0.34 -1.82 5.47
C PHE A 78 -0.30 -2.73 4.41
N ARG A 79 -0.81 -2.14 3.34
CA ARG A 79 -1.63 -2.79 2.31
C ARG A 79 -0.85 -3.62 1.27
N ASN A 80 0.47 -3.46 1.17
CA ASN A 80 1.28 -4.13 0.13
C ASN A 80 1.74 -5.57 0.52
N ASP A 81 1.69 -5.91 1.81
CA ASP A 81 2.18 -7.17 2.35
C ASP A 81 1.14 -7.74 3.34
N VAL A 82 -0.04 -8.10 2.82
CA VAL A 82 -1.19 -8.57 3.62
C VAL A 82 -1.40 -10.05 3.44
N ILE A 83 -1.35 -10.83 4.53
CA ILE A 83 -1.70 -12.24 4.50
C ILE A 83 -3.22 -12.35 4.30
N VAL A 84 -3.65 -13.15 3.34
CA VAL A 84 -5.06 -13.40 3.07
C VAL A 84 -5.41 -14.85 3.36
N VAL A 85 -6.50 -15.06 4.08
CA VAL A 85 -7.03 -16.39 4.40
C VAL A 85 -8.49 -16.48 3.96
N ASP A 86 -8.75 -17.19 2.87
CA ASP A 86 -10.11 -17.56 2.48
C ASP A 86 -10.60 -18.70 3.38
N LEU A 87 -11.63 -18.42 4.18
CA LEU A 87 -12.21 -19.35 5.14
C LEU A 87 -13.02 -20.47 4.47
N LYS A 88 -13.30 -20.38 3.16
CA LYS A 88 -13.92 -21.45 2.39
C LYS A 88 -12.93 -22.58 2.07
N LEU A 89 -11.62 -22.31 2.13
CA LEU A 89 -10.58 -23.30 1.90
C LEU A 89 -10.01 -23.82 3.22
N PRO A 90 -9.99 -25.15 3.43
CA PRO A 90 -9.41 -25.72 4.64
C PRO A 90 -7.87 -25.56 4.66
N PRO A 91 -7.22 -25.63 5.85
CA PRO A 91 -5.80 -25.34 6.03
C PRO A 91 -4.84 -26.07 5.08
N GLU A 92 -5.10 -27.34 4.78
CA GLU A 92 -4.29 -28.15 3.88
C GLU A 92 -4.35 -27.65 2.43
N GLN A 93 -5.52 -27.19 1.97
CA GLN A 93 -5.69 -26.69 0.61
C GLN A 93 -5.04 -25.34 0.38
N ARG A 94 -4.83 -24.56 1.45
CA ARG A 94 -4.12 -23.27 1.40
C ARG A 94 -2.66 -23.38 1.87
N LEU A 95 -2.13 -24.61 1.97
CA LEU A 95 -0.74 -24.91 2.36
C LEU A 95 -0.34 -24.23 3.68
N ALA A 96 -1.27 -24.16 4.62
CA ALA A 96 -1.17 -23.32 5.82
C ALA A 96 -0.08 -23.73 6.81
N GLU A 97 0.59 -24.88 6.64
CA GLU A 97 1.67 -25.28 7.54
C GLU A 97 2.97 -24.54 7.22
N THR A 98 3.28 -24.35 5.93
CA THR A 98 4.58 -23.84 5.49
C THR A 98 4.46 -22.54 4.69
N LYS A 99 3.28 -22.24 4.14
CA LYS A 99 3.07 -21.11 3.24
C LYS A 99 2.11 -20.06 3.80
N VAL A 100 2.18 -18.89 3.19
CA VAL A 100 1.19 -17.81 3.31
C VAL A 100 0.79 -17.36 1.91
N ILE A 101 -0.49 -17.05 1.73
CA ILE A 101 -0.96 -16.32 0.55
C ILE A 101 -0.95 -14.85 0.93
N VAL A 102 -0.30 -14.03 0.11
CA VAL A 102 -0.10 -12.61 0.36
C VAL A 102 -0.71 -11.83 -0.80
N ALA A 103 -1.41 -10.75 -0.47
CA ALA A 103 -1.97 -9.81 -1.41
C ALA A 103 -1.29 -8.45 -1.29
N ASP A 104 -1.09 -7.81 -2.44
CA ASP A 104 -0.96 -6.35 -2.49
C ASP A 104 -2.35 -5.77 -2.74
N LEU A 105 -2.94 -5.16 -1.71
CA LEU A 105 -4.30 -4.61 -1.77
C LEU A 105 -4.39 -3.31 -2.57
N ASN A 106 -3.26 -2.79 -3.08
CA ASN A 106 -3.19 -1.60 -3.93
C ASN A 106 -3.03 -1.96 -5.41
N VAL A 107 -2.81 -3.22 -5.75
CA VAL A 107 -2.66 -3.70 -7.14
C VAL A 107 -3.85 -4.57 -7.50
N ARG A 108 -4.45 -4.31 -8.67
CA ARG A 108 -5.49 -5.15 -9.26
C ARG A 108 -4.92 -5.91 -10.46
N ASP A 109 -5.37 -7.13 -10.64
CA ASP A 109 -5.13 -7.90 -11.87
C ASP A 109 -6.12 -7.52 -12.98
N GLU A 110 -6.07 -8.23 -14.11
CA GLU A 110 -6.94 -8.00 -15.26
C GLU A 110 -8.43 -8.25 -14.97
N ASN A 111 -8.74 -9.04 -13.95
CA ASN A 111 -10.11 -9.35 -13.53
C ASN A 111 -10.63 -8.36 -12.47
N GLY A 112 -9.78 -7.47 -11.97
CA GLY A 112 -10.11 -6.55 -10.88
C GLY A 112 -9.99 -7.21 -9.48
N ASP A 113 -9.40 -8.39 -9.40
CA ASP A 113 -9.05 -9.07 -8.15
C ASP A 113 -7.71 -8.55 -7.61
N PHE A 114 -7.42 -8.79 -6.33
CA PHE A 114 -6.12 -8.46 -5.78
C PHE A 114 -5.04 -9.37 -6.37
N LYS A 115 -3.88 -8.80 -6.66
CA LYS A 115 -2.73 -9.62 -7.08
C LYS A 115 -2.23 -10.46 -5.91
N LEU A 116 -2.40 -11.78 -6.02
CA LEU A 116 -1.99 -12.75 -5.00
C LEU A 116 -0.62 -13.36 -5.33
N ARG A 117 0.13 -13.72 -4.28
CA ARG A 117 1.37 -14.49 -4.36
C ARG A 117 1.44 -15.47 -3.19
N ILE A 118 2.11 -16.60 -3.40
CA ILE A 118 2.39 -17.57 -2.34
C ILE A 118 3.85 -17.43 -1.91
N GLU A 119 4.10 -17.39 -0.61
CA GLU A 119 5.45 -17.35 -0.04
C GLU A 119 5.61 -18.32 1.12
N ASP A 120 6.87 -18.70 1.40
CA ASP A 120 7.20 -19.42 2.63
C ASP A 120 6.95 -18.55 3.86
N ARG A 121 6.16 -19.08 4.81
CA ARG A 121 5.71 -18.34 5.99
C ARG A 121 6.88 -17.75 6.77
N ALA A 122 7.86 -18.58 7.13
CA ALA A 122 9.01 -18.13 7.92
C ALA A 122 9.83 -17.05 7.21
N ALA A 123 9.98 -17.16 5.88
CA ALA A 123 10.69 -16.18 5.08
C ALA A 123 9.91 -14.86 5.01
N PHE A 124 8.61 -14.92 4.76
CA PHE A 124 7.72 -13.77 4.72
C PHE A 124 7.68 -13.02 6.05
N GLU A 125 7.46 -13.71 7.17
CA GLU A 125 7.37 -13.10 8.50
C GLU A 125 8.68 -12.38 8.87
N LYS A 126 9.84 -13.00 8.60
CA LYS A 126 11.15 -12.38 8.80
C LYS A 126 11.32 -11.15 7.92
N ALA A 127 10.98 -11.26 6.63
CA ALA A 127 11.10 -10.15 5.69
C ALA A 127 10.17 -8.98 6.06
N LEU A 128 8.94 -9.27 6.47
CA LEU A 128 7.96 -8.28 6.88
C LEU A 128 8.40 -7.55 8.15
N ALA A 129 8.88 -8.27 9.16
CA ALA A 129 9.43 -7.68 10.38
C ALA A 129 10.59 -6.72 10.07
N LEU A 130 11.53 -7.14 9.20
CA LEU A 130 12.61 -6.28 8.70
C LEU A 130 12.05 -5.05 7.97
N LYS A 131 11.13 -5.23 7.01
CA LYS A 131 10.51 -4.10 6.31
C LYS A 131 9.88 -3.08 7.27
N ARG A 132 9.22 -3.54 8.33
CA ARG A 132 8.61 -2.66 9.35
C ARG A 132 9.67 -1.98 10.21
N GLN A 133 10.64 -2.73 10.72
CA GLN A 133 11.76 -2.20 11.51
C GLN A 133 12.51 -1.09 10.76
N TRP A 134 12.75 -1.27 9.46
CA TRP A 134 13.52 -0.36 8.62
C TRP A 134 12.65 0.63 7.83
N ARG A 135 11.33 0.63 8.03
CA ARG A 135 10.36 1.47 7.30
C ARG A 135 10.47 1.36 5.76
N LEU A 136 10.82 0.18 5.25
CA LEU A 136 11.05 -0.09 3.82
C LEU A 136 9.76 -0.41 3.04
N THR A 137 8.62 0.12 3.45
CA THR A 137 7.36 -0.16 2.73
C THR A 137 7.34 0.73 1.51
N PRO A 138 7.30 0.18 0.28
CA PRO A 138 7.27 1.02 -0.91
C PRO A 138 5.96 1.83 -0.90
N THR A 139 6.07 3.16 -0.80
CA THR A 139 5.00 4.02 -1.30
C THR A 139 4.97 3.86 -2.82
N PRO A 140 3.79 3.82 -3.47
CA PRO A 140 3.72 3.83 -4.93
C PRO A 140 4.64 4.93 -5.47
N ASP A 141 5.59 4.56 -6.32
CA ASP A 141 6.60 5.46 -6.89
C ASP A 141 5.98 6.34 -7.99
N ARG A 142 4.93 7.07 -7.62
CA ARG A 142 4.22 8.04 -8.47
C ARG A 142 5.02 9.33 -8.60
N LEU A 143 5.84 9.66 -7.60
CA LEU A 143 6.67 10.88 -7.59
C LEU A 143 7.76 10.86 -8.65
N ALA A 144 8.37 9.71 -8.93
CA ALA A 144 9.43 9.61 -9.94
C ALA A 144 8.91 9.83 -11.37
N GLN A 145 7.60 9.77 -11.60
CA GLN A 145 6.99 9.90 -12.92
C GLN A 145 6.54 11.32 -13.26
N ILE A 146 6.68 12.28 -12.35
CA ILE A 146 6.16 13.64 -12.53
C ILE A 146 7.24 14.55 -13.12
N ASP A 147 6.85 15.29 -14.16
CA ASP A 147 7.68 16.32 -14.78
C ASP A 147 8.25 17.30 -13.71
N PRO A 148 9.57 17.57 -13.71
CA PRO A 148 10.20 18.42 -12.70
C PRO A 148 9.64 19.84 -12.60
N ALA A 149 9.20 20.44 -13.70
CA ALA A 149 8.59 21.78 -13.68
C ALA A 149 7.20 21.73 -13.03
N LYS A 150 6.43 20.68 -13.31
CA LYS A 150 5.15 20.42 -12.65
C LYS A 150 5.33 20.16 -11.15
N MET A 151 6.36 19.41 -10.76
CA MET A 151 6.71 19.20 -9.34
C MET A 151 7.04 20.52 -8.63
N GLN A 152 7.80 21.40 -9.29
CA GLN A 152 8.13 22.71 -8.74
C GLN A 152 6.88 23.60 -8.60
N GLN A 153 5.94 23.53 -9.55
CA GLN A 153 4.67 24.23 -9.46
C GLN A 153 3.81 23.72 -8.29
N LEU A 154 3.64 22.41 -8.17
CA LEU A 154 2.90 21.78 -7.06
C LEU A 154 3.54 22.13 -5.71
N ALA A 155 4.87 22.17 -5.61
CA ALA A 155 5.56 22.58 -4.40
C ALA A 155 5.30 24.04 -4.01
N ARG A 156 5.21 24.95 -5.00
CA ARG A 156 4.86 26.36 -4.76
C ARG A 156 3.40 26.52 -4.31
N GLN A 157 2.50 25.74 -4.90
CA GLN A 157 1.09 25.72 -4.49
C GLN A 157 0.93 25.12 -3.08
N ALA A 158 1.66 24.05 -2.79
CA ALA A 158 1.71 23.41 -1.49
C ALA A 158 2.38 24.27 -0.40
N ALA A 159 3.24 25.21 -0.77
CA ALA A 159 3.85 26.16 0.18
C ALA A 159 2.86 27.23 0.67
N GLN A 160 1.71 27.41 0.02
CA GLN A 160 0.67 28.33 0.47
C GLN A 160 -0.30 27.58 1.40
N PRO A 161 -0.37 27.90 2.70
CA PRO A 161 -1.34 27.30 3.59
C PRO A 161 -2.76 27.67 3.15
N SER A 162 -3.63 26.67 3.00
CA SER A 162 -5.05 26.89 2.74
C SER A 162 -5.81 26.95 4.06
N ASP A 163 -6.74 27.91 4.18
CA ASP A 163 -7.67 27.95 5.31
C ASP A 163 -8.73 26.84 5.25
N LYS A 164 -8.90 26.20 4.09
CA LYS A 164 -9.80 25.06 3.89
C LYS A 164 -9.10 23.78 4.33
N ILE A 165 -9.86 22.89 4.95
CA ILE A 165 -9.42 21.53 5.25
C ILE A 165 -9.38 20.72 3.96
N VAL A 166 -8.29 20.00 3.74
CA VAL A 166 -8.17 19.03 2.64
C VAL A 166 -8.06 17.63 3.25
N LEU A 167 -8.92 16.72 2.79
CA LEU A 167 -8.86 15.30 3.09
C LEU A 167 -8.32 14.58 1.85
N TYR A 168 -7.08 14.09 1.94
CA TYR A 168 -6.54 13.12 0.99
C TYR A 168 -7.04 11.73 1.36
N SER A 169 -7.66 11.05 0.39
CA SER A 169 -8.38 9.81 0.61
C SER A 169 -8.30 8.89 -0.60
N THR A 170 -8.86 7.70 -0.47
CA THR A 170 -9.19 6.80 -1.58
C THR A 170 -10.62 6.32 -1.43
N SER A 171 -11.22 5.85 -2.52
CA SER A 171 -12.64 5.46 -2.54
C SER A 171 -12.95 4.22 -1.69
N TRP A 172 -12.01 3.29 -1.57
CA TRP A 172 -12.16 2.05 -0.80
C TRP A 172 -11.74 2.19 0.67
N CYS A 173 -11.04 3.26 1.06
CA CYS A 173 -10.47 3.38 2.40
C CYS A 173 -11.56 3.59 3.47
N GLY A 174 -11.77 2.58 4.32
CA GLY A 174 -12.76 2.62 5.40
C GLY A 174 -12.47 3.72 6.43
N TYR A 175 -11.20 3.94 6.77
CA TYR A 175 -10.78 5.04 7.65
C TYR A 175 -11.05 6.41 7.06
N CYS A 176 -10.89 6.57 5.75
CA CYS A 176 -11.21 7.81 5.04
C CYS A 176 -12.72 8.08 5.08
N ARG A 177 -13.54 7.02 5.00
CA ARG A 177 -14.99 7.09 5.24
C ARG A 177 -15.31 7.60 6.64
N LYS A 178 -14.64 7.09 7.67
CA LYS A 178 -14.83 7.56 9.06
C LYS A 178 -14.50 9.06 9.22
N VAL A 179 -13.39 9.55 8.64
CA VAL A 179 -13.07 10.99 8.67
C VAL A 179 -14.14 11.82 7.96
N ARG A 180 -14.57 11.37 6.77
CA ARG A 180 -15.61 12.04 5.96
C ARG A 180 -16.92 12.16 6.72
N GLU A 181 -17.34 11.07 7.37
CA GLU A 181 -18.56 11.04 8.19
C GLU A 181 -18.44 11.93 9.42
N LEU A 182 -17.29 11.92 10.10
CA LEU A 182 -17.04 12.80 11.25
C LEU A 182 -17.15 14.28 10.85
N PHE A 183 -16.49 14.70 9.77
CA PHE A 183 -16.55 16.10 9.31
C PHE A 183 -17.95 16.50 8.87
N LYS A 184 -18.66 15.64 8.12
CA LYS A 184 -20.06 15.87 7.73
C LYS A 184 -20.97 16.00 8.95
N ALA A 185 -20.86 15.10 9.93
CA ALA A 185 -21.67 15.11 11.14
C ALA A 185 -21.42 16.36 11.99
N LYS A 186 -20.20 16.93 11.96
CA LYS A 186 -19.82 18.16 12.67
C LYS A 186 -20.02 19.43 11.83
N GLY A 187 -20.55 19.34 10.62
CA GLY A 187 -20.77 20.50 9.75
C GLY A 187 -19.49 21.20 9.29
N VAL A 188 -18.36 20.49 9.28
CA VAL A 188 -17.06 21.04 8.92
C VAL A 188 -16.89 20.98 7.40
N PRO A 189 -16.70 22.11 6.70
CA PRO A 189 -16.44 22.11 5.26
C PRO A 189 -15.01 21.63 4.97
N PHE A 190 -14.88 20.70 4.04
CA PHE A 190 -13.59 20.18 3.59
C PHE A 190 -13.60 19.90 2.09
N ILE A 191 -12.42 19.93 1.49
CA ILE A 191 -12.17 19.47 0.12
C ILE A 191 -11.68 18.03 0.22
N GLU A 192 -12.27 17.15 -0.58
CA GLU A 192 -11.80 15.77 -0.71
C GLU A 192 -10.98 15.62 -1.98
N ARG A 193 -9.83 14.95 -1.86
CA ARG A 193 -8.94 14.61 -2.97
C ARG A 193 -8.71 13.11 -2.96
N ASP A 194 -9.11 12.44 -4.03
CA ASP A 194 -8.92 11.00 -4.21
C ASP A 194 -7.55 10.76 -4.85
N ILE A 195 -6.57 10.35 -4.04
CA ILE A 195 -5.18 10.22 -4.48
C ILE A 195 -4.95 9.04 -5.43
N GLU A 196 -5.93 8.17 -5.65
CA GLU A 196 -5.83 7.11 -6.68
C GLU A 196 -6.27 7.60 -8.05
N LYS A 197 -7.12 8.63 -8.10
CA LYS A 197 -7.64 9.19 -9.35
C LYS A 197 -6.94 10.47 -9.77
N ASP A 198 -6.23 11.09 -8.83
CA ASP A 198 -5.57 12.37 -8.99
C ASP A 198 -4.10 12.25 -8.53
N ASP A 199 -3.22 12.01 -9.50
CA ASP A 199 -1.77 11.92 -9.27
C ASP A 199 -1.19 13.24 -8.73
N GLU A 200 -1.79 14.38 -9.09
CA GLU A 200 -1.40 15.68 -8.54
C GLU A 200 -1.75 15.76 -7.06
N ALA A 201 -2.93 15.28 -6.65
CA ALA A 201 -3.30 15.20 -5.24
C ALA A 201 -2.40 14.25 -4.43
N ALA A 202 -2.02 13.10 -5.00
CA ALA A 202 -1.08 12.19 -4.36
C ALA A 202 0.28 12.88 -4.08
N THR A 203 0.72 13.67 -5.06
CA THR A 203 1.99 14.40 -5.00
C THR A 203 1.92 15.58 -4.06
N GLU A 204 0.84 16.36 -4.11
CA GLU A 204 0.60 17.45 -3.17
C GLU A 204 0.61 16.91 -1.74
N MET A 205 -0.11 15.81 -1.47
CA MET A 205 -0.12 15.15 -0.16
C MET A 205 1.31 14.85 0.30
N GLN A 206 2.13 14.21 -0.53
CA GLN A 206 3.49 13.84 -0.16
C GLN A 206 4.40 15.06 0.07
N ILE A 207 4.28 16.10 -0.74
CA ILE A 207 5.00 17.37 -0.54
C ILE A 207 4.60 18.01 0.78
N ARG A 208 3.29 18.13 1.06
CA ARG A 208 2.76 18.70 2.30
C ARG A 208 3.24 17.93 3.53
N CYS A 209 3.21 16.61 3.46
CA CYS A 209 3.73 15.73 4.50
C CYS A 209 5.23 15.95 4.74
N ALA A 210 6.03 16.04 3.67
CA ALA A 210 7.46 16.32 3.78
C ALA A 210 7.73 17.70 4.42
N GLN A 211 6.98 18.74 4.02
CA GLN A 211 7.09 20.09 4.58
C GLN A 211 6.74 20.12 6.08
N ALA A 212 5.67 19.43 6.47
CA ALA A 212 5.27 19.28 7.86
C ALA A 212 6.17 18.32 8.66
N LYS A 213 7.15 17.67 8.00
CA LYS A 213 7.96 16.58 8.55
C LYS A 213 7.11 15.45 9.15
N ALA A 214 5.91 15.26 8.60
CA ALA A 214 4.97 14.24 8.99
C ALA A 214 5.24 12.95 8.19
N GLN A 215 5.17 11.81 8.88
CA GLN A 215 5.28 10.51 8.22
C GLN A 215 3.91 10.11 7.67
N CYS A 216 3.68 10.39 6.39
CA CYS A 216 2.49 9.95 5.68
C CYS A 216 2.80 8.65 4.93
N GLY A 217 2.33 7.53 5.47
CA GLY A 217 2.43 6.21 4.84
C GLY A 217 1.29 5.93 3.85
N GLY A 218 0.24 6.75 3.85
CA GLY A 218 -0.88 6.71 2.92
C GLY A 218 -2.10 7.37 3.55
N VAL A 219 -3.31 6.93 3.20
CA VAL A 219 -4.55 7.63 3.54
C VAL A 219 -5.25 7.06 4.79
N PRO A 220 -6.07 7.86 5.49
CA PRO A 220 -6.38 9.28 5.25
C PRO A 220 -5.24 10.22 5.67
N VAL A 221 -5.11 11.36 4.99
CA VAL A 221 -4.30 12.49 5.47
C VAL A 221 -5.16 13.73 5.49
N VAL A 222 -5.22 14.42 6.63
CA VAL A 222 -5.90 15.70 6.76
C VAL A 222 -4.87 16.82 6.80
N ASP A 223 -5.04 17.81 5.94
CA ASP A 223 -4.27 19.06 5.94
C ASP A 223 -5.20 20.23 6.33
N TRP A 224 -4.78 21.00 7.32
CA TRP A 224 -5.39 22.28 7.63
C TRP A 224 -4.33 23.32 8.01
N LYS A 225 -4.22 24.39 7.23
CA LYS A 225 -3.22 25.46 7.43
C LYS A 225 -1.78 24.93 7.57
N GLY A 226 -1.44 23.86 6.84
CA GLY A 226 -0.13 23.22 6.93
C GLY A 226 0.06 22.30 8.15
N THR A 227 -0.96 22.16 9.00
CA THR A 227 -1.01 21.12 10.03
C THR A 227 -1.46 19.82 9.39
N ILE A 228 -0.55 18.84 9.35
CA ILE A 228 -0.80 17.52 8.77
C ILE A 228 -1.13 16.51 9.87
N ILE A 229 -2.28 15.85 9.72
CA ILE A 229 -2.73 14.74 10.57
C ILE A 229 -2.76 13.48 9.69
N PRO A 230 -1.72 12.64 9.74
CA PRO A 230 -1.70 11.38 9.01
C PRO A 230 -2.51 10.31 9.76
N GLY A 231 -3.23 9.48 8.99
CA GLY A 231 -4.05 8.39 9.51
C GLY A 231 -5.35 8.83 10.18
N TYR A 232 -6.05 7.86 10.75
CA TYR A 232 -7.25 8.09 11.53
C TYR A 232 -6.94 8.12 13.03
N ASP A 233 -6.88 9.33 13.59
CA ASP A 233 -6.78 9.60 15.03
C ASP A 233 -8.00 10.44 15.44
N GLU A 234 -9.05 9.77 15.91
CA GLU A 234 -10.30 10.44 16.29
C GLU A 234 -10.09 11.53 17.35
N PRO A 235 -9.36 11.31 18.47
CA PRO A 235 -9.06 12.37 19.43
C PRO A 235 -8.42 13.61 18.80
N THR A 236 -7.42 13.44 17.93
CA THR A 236 -6.74 14.55 17.28
C THR A 236 -7.65 15.28 16.29
N LEU A 237 -8.46 14.54 15.52
CA LEU A 237 -9.47 15.11 14.63
C LEU A 237 -10.54 15.90 15.41
N GLN A 238 -10.99 15.41 16.57
CA GLN A 238 -11.94 16.15 17.41
C GLN A 238 -11.34 17.46 17.93
N ARG A 239 -10.05 17.48 18.31
CA ARG A 239 -9.37 18.73 18.71
C ARG A 239 -9.27 19.73 17.56
N LEU A 240 -8.98 19.26 16.35
CA LEU A 240 -8.99 20.08 15.13
C LEU A 240 -10.36 20.74 14.94
N ILE A 241 -11.44 19.96 15.01
CA ILE A 241 -12.83 20.42 14.85
C ILE A 241 -13.19 21.46 15.91
N ALA A 242 -12.76 21.26 17.16
CA ALA A 242 -12.98 22.22 18.24
C ALA A 242 -12.25 23.54 17.96
N ALA A 243 -10.99 23.49 17.50
CA ALA A 243 -10.20 24.67 17.16
C ALA A 243 -10.81 25.47 15.99
N LEU A 244 -11.34 24.77 14.97
CA LEU A 244 -12.08 25.38 13.87
C LEU A 244 -13.32 26.14 14.36
N SER A 245 -14.05 25.54 15.30
CA SER A 245 -15.28 26.13 15.84
C SER A 245 -15.01 27.36 16.70
N ALA A 246 -13.88 27.41 17.40
CA ALA A 246 -13.44 28.57 18.18
C ALA A 246 -12.92 29.73 17.31
N ALA A 247 -12.50 29.45 16.08
CA ALA A 247 -11.98 30.45 15.13
C ALA A 247 -13.07 31.14 14.28
N VAL A 248 -14.32 30.65 14.32
CA VAL A 248 -15.46 31.30 13.66
C VAL A 248 -16.01 32.38 14.60
N PRO A 249 -15.94 33.68 14.24
CA PRO A 249 -16.59 34.71 15.04
C PRO A 249 -18.08 34.42 15.13
N ALA A 250 -18.65 34.53 16.33
CA ALA A 250 -20.08 34.34 16.56
C ALA A 250 -20.90 35.17 15.54
N PRO A 251 -22.02 34.65 15.02
CA PRO A 251 -22.89 35.44 14.15
C PRO A 251 -23.25 36.74 14.86
N ALA A 252 -23.10 37.87 14.16
CA ALA A 252 -23.47 39.17 14.70
C ALA A 252 -24.92 39.10 15.21
N PRO A 253 -25.22 39.64 16.41
CA PRO A 253 -26.58 39.66 16.92
C PRO A 253 -27.49 40.34 15.87
N PRO A 254 -28.74 39.88 15.71
CA PRO A 254 -29.67 40.50 14.77
C PRO A 254 -29.74 41.99 15.10
N ALA A 255 -29.61 42.82 14.06
CA ALA A 255 -29.73 44.26 14.20
C ALA A 255 -31.04 44.57 14.93
N ALA A 256 -30.95 45.31 16.03
CA ALA A 256 -32.13 45.76 16.77
C ALA A 256 -33.08 46.47 15.79
N PRO A 257 -34.40 46.26 15.88
CA PRO A 257 -35.34 47.03 15.09
C PRO A 257 -35.09 48.52 15.36
N GLY A 258 -34.91 49.29 14.29
CA GLY A 258 -34.71 50.74 14.35
C GLY A 258 -35.91 51.45 14.99
N PRO A 259 -35.71 52.71 15.43
CA PRO A 259 -36.72 53.49 16.15
C PRO A 259 -37.99 53.76 15.33
#